data_AF-A0A6G5AEK9-F1
#
_entry.id   AF-A0A6G5AEK9-F1
#
_cell.length_a   1.000
_cell.length_b   1.000
_cell.length_c   1.000
_cell.angle_alpha   90.00
_cell.angle_beta   90.00
_cell.angle_gamma   90.00
#
_symmetry.space_group_name_H-M   'P 1'
#
loop_
_entity.id
_entity.type
_entity.pdbx_description
1 polymer ?
#
loop_
_entity_poly.entity_id
_entity_poly.type
_entity_poly.pdbx_seq_one_letter_code
_entity_poly.pdbx_strand_id
1 'polypeptide(L)'
;MQSLRLVAGTVARLSRQQSTSAASPAKTIAAGAHGRRMKYPYTLSAKIAQFPYKWHFQNFWFVRYFLCGGFVVYMVFIVYPIHKAVNSPAAVAAHKELMRKQAEEHHHH
;
A
#
# COMPACT_ATOMS: atom_id res chain seq x y z
N MET A 1 26.94 -19.01 50.13
CA MET A 1 26.71 -19.73 48.85
C MET A 1 25.77 -19.02 47.85
N GLN A 2 25.16 -17.86 48.16
CA GLN A 2 24.24 -17.16 47.23
C GLN A 2 24.94 -16.19 46.26
N SER A 3 26.13 -15.69 46.59
CA SER A 3 26.87 -14.71 45.77
C SER A 3 27.46 -15.30 44.48
N LEU A 4 27.89 -16.56 44.51
CA LEU A 4 28.49 -17.24 43.34
C LEU A 4 27.48 -17.48 42.20
N ARG A 5 26.21 -17.76 42.53
CA ARG A 5 25.14 -17.94 41.54
C ARG A 5 24.72 -16.62 40.90
N LEU A 6 24.75 -15.53 41.67
CA LEU A 6 24.49 -14.19 41.15
C LEU A 6 25.60 -13.74 40.19
N VAL A 7 26.87 -13.92 40.57
CA VAL A 7 28.02 -13.56 39.71
C VAL A 7 28.03 -14.38 38.42
N ALA A 8 27.77 -15.69 38.48
CA ALA A 8 27.68 -16.52 37.28
C ALA A 8 26.55 -16.07 36.32
N GLY A 9 25.39 -15.67 36.87
CA GLY A 9 24.27 -15.15 36.09
C GLY A 9 24.51 -13.76 35.48
N THR A 10 25.39 -12.95 36.07
CA THR A 10 25.79 -11.64 35.52
C THR A 10 26.85 -11.80 34.43
N VAL A 11 27.82 -12.69 34.60
CA VAL A 11 28.86 -12.98 33.60
C VAL A 11 28.27 -13.65 32.36
N ALA A 12 27.33 -14.59 32.53
CA ALA A 12 26.64 -15.24 31.40
C ALA A 12 25.72 -14.28 30.62
N ARG A 13 25.21 -13.22 31.27
CA ARG A 13 24.44 -12.16 30.60
C ARG A 13 25.35 -11.17 29.88
N LEU A 14 26.51 -10.84 30.43
CA LEU A 14 27.49 -10.00 29.77
C LEU A 14 28.09 -10.66 28.52
N SER A 15 28.43 -11.94 28.57
CA SER A 15 29.01 -12.66 27.42
C SER A 15 28.02 -12.81 26.25
N ARG A 16 26.71 -12.91 26.54
CA ARG A 16 25.64 -12.89 25.52
C ARG A 16 25.42 -11.50 24.92
N GLN A 17 25.65 -10.43 25.67
CA GLN A 17 25.54 -9.05 25.16
C GLN A 17 26.72 -8.67 24.24
N GLN A 18 27.91 -9.21 24.50
CA GLN A 18 29.11 -8.95 23.69
C GLN A 18 29.09 -9.66 22.33
N SER A 19 28.42 -10.81 22.24
CA SER A 19 28.31 -11.58 20.98
C SER A 19 27.19 -11.06 20.05
N THR A 20 26.22 -10.30 20.55
CA THR A 20 25.19 -9.66 19.71
C THR A 20 25.57 -8.25 19.24
N SER A 21 26.62 -7.64 19.79
CA SER A 21 27.10 -6.32 19.36
C SER A 21 28.11 -6.36 18.20
N ALA A 22 28.73 -7.53 17.94
CA ALA A 22 29.61 -7.75 16.79
C ALA A 22 28.89 -8.30 15.54
N ALA A 23 27.67 -8.83 15.69
CA ALA A 23 26.93 -9.49 14.62
C ALA A 23 25.64 -8.74 14.23
N SER A 24 25.75 -7.46 13.87
CA SER A 24 24.90 -6.82 12.84
C SER A 24 25.27 -5.34 12.60
N PRO A 25 26.41 -5.02 11.94
CA PRO A 25 26.50 -3.77 11.20
C PRO A 25 25.63 -3.79 9.92
N ALA A 26 25.25 -4.97 9.42
CA ALA A 26 24.51 -5.12 8.16
C ALA A 26 23.00 -4.82 8.26
N LYS A 27 22.38 -4.99 9.44
CA LYS A 27 20.93 -4.78 9.60
C LYS A 27 20.53 -3.32 9.89
N THR A 28 21.48 -2.48 10.28
CA THR A 28 21.25 -1.03 10.46
C THR A 28 21.29 -0.28 9.12
N ILE A 29 22.05 -0.76 8.13
CA ILE A 29 22.10 -0.14 6.79
C ILE A 29 20.74 -0.28 6.06
N ALA A 30 20.04 -1.40 6.23
CA ALA A 30 18.76 -1.64 5.57
C ALA A 30 17.58 -0.84 6.18
N ALA A 31 17.70 -0.38 7.43
CA ALA A 31 16.70 0.46 8.09
C ALA A 31 17.04 1.97 8.04
N GLY A 32 18.22 2.32 7.52
CA GLY A 32 18.70 3.71 7.39
C GLY A 32 18.53 4.31 6.00
N ALA A 33 18.15 3.51 5.00
CA ALA A 33 17.88 3.99 3.64
C ALA A 33 16.44 4.52 3.46
N HIS A 34 15.84 5.08 4.51
CA HIS A 34 14.82 6.10 4.30
C HIS A 34 15.56 7.32 3.75
N GLY A 35 15.84 7.31 2.44
CA GLY A 35 16.50 8.39 1.74
C GLY A 35 15.88 9.71 2.18
N ARG A 36 16.68 10.53 2.87
CA ARG A 36 16.26 11.83 3.38
C ARG A 36 15.50 12.54 2.27
N ARG A 37 14.25 12.97 2.54
CA ARG A 37 13.44 13.69 1.57
C ARG A 37 14.29 14.78 0.93
N MET A 38 14.35 14.78 -0.40
CA MET A 38 15.12 15.76 -1.16
C MET A 38 14.62 17.15 -0.80
N LYS A 39 15.52 18.08 -0.47
CA LYS A 39 15.13 19.44 -0.11
C LYS A 39 14.40 20.16 -1.25
N TYR A 40 14.81 19.89 -2.48
CA TYR A 40 14.21 20.43 -3.70
C TYR A 40 13.93 19.27 -4.67
N PRO A 41 12.70 18.73 -4.68
CA PRO A 41 12.33 17.69 -5.64
C PRO A 41 12.19 18.29 -7.04
N TYR A 42 13.06 17.87 -7.97
CA TYR A 42 13.07 18.37 -9.35
C TYR A 42 12.20 17.54 -10.30
N THR A 43 11.89 16.30 -9.94
CA THR A 43 10.99 15.44 -10.72
C THR A 43 9.56 15.51 -10.20
N LEU A 44 8.59 15.28 -11.08
CA LEU A 44 7.17 15.27 -10.73
C LEU A 44 6.86 14.22 -9.66
N SER A 45 7.41 13.01 -9.82
CA SER A 45 7.25 11.92 -8.85
C SER A 45 7.79 12.28 -7.46
N ALA A 46 8.95 12.93 -7.39
CA ALA A 46 9.52 13.39 -6.12
C ALA A 46 8.69 14.51 -5.48
N LYS A 47 8.07 15.40 -6.27
CA LYS A 47 7.17 16.45 -5.75
C LYS A 47 5.91 15.84 -5.13
N ILE A 48 5.31 14.86 -5.80
CA ILE A 48 4.12 14.13 -5.35
C ILE A 48 4.45 13.37 -4.05
N ALA A 49 5.51 12.56 -4.03
CA ALA A 49 5.90 11.80 -2.84
C ALA A 49 6.16 12.68 -1.60
N GLN A 50 6.58 13.93 -1.82
CA GLN A 50 6.87 14.88 -0.76
C GLN A 50 5.70 15.79 -0.38
N PHE A 51 4.58 15.72 -1.10
CA PHE A 51 3.43 16.56 -0.82
C PHE A 51 2.84 16.20 0.56
N PRO A 52 2.55 17.19 1.44
CA PRO A 52 2.03 16.90 2.77
C PRO A 52 0.52 16.60 2.71
N TYR A 53 0.18 15.40 2.25
CA TYR A 53 -1.20 14.94 2.05
C TYR A 53 -2.06 15.06 3.31
N LYS A 54 -1.55 14.59 4.45
CA LYS A 54 -2.26 14.62 5.73
C LYS A 54 -2.64 16.04 6.14
N TRP A 55 -1.73 17.00 5.98
CA TRP A 55 -1.98 18.39 6.35
C TRP A 55 -3.08 18.99 5.47
N HIS A 56 -3.03 18.79 4.15
CA HIS A 56 -4.07 19.30 3.24
C HIS A 56 -5.42 18.65 3.51
N PHE A 57 -5.47 17.36 3.80
CA PHE A 57 -6.72 16.66 4.08
C PHE A 57 -7.39 17.12 5.39
N GLN A 58 -6.59 17.50 6.39
CA GLN A 58 -7.10 17.95 7.69
C GLN A 58 -7.51 19.43 7.68
N ASN A 59 -6.75 20.29 6.99
CA ASN A 59 -6.94 21.74 7.05
C ASN A 59 -7.79 22.29 5.89
N PHE A 60 -7.81 21.61 4.75
CA PHE A 60 -8.52 22.10 3.57
C PHE A 60 -9.84 21.37 3.39
N TRP A 61 -10.93 22.07 3.73
CA TRP A 61 -12.29 21.52 3.65
C TRP A 61 -12.60 20.99 2.25
N PHE A 62 -12.22 21.72 1.20
CA PHE A 62 -12.51 21.36 -0.19
C PHE A 62 -11.94 19.98 -0.54
N VAL A 63 -10.66 19.71 -0.24
CA VAL A 63 -10.06 18.40 -0.54
C VAL A 63 -10.79 17.27 0.18
N ARG A 64 -11.22 17.49 1.43
CA ARG A 64 -11.96 16.48 2.19
C ARG A 64 -13.33 16.18 1.56
N TYR A 65 -14.12 17.21 1.27
CA TYR A 65 -15.48 17.01 0.73
C TYR A 65 -15.48 16.64 -0.75
N PHE A 66 -14.57 17.18 -1.54
CA PHE A 66 -14.46 16.85 -2.96
C PHE A 66 -14.00 15.41 -3.15
N LEU A 67 -12.98 14.95 -2.41
CA LEU A 67 -12.53 13.56 -2.53
C LEU A 67 -13.51 12.60 -1.88
N CYS A 68 -13.88 12.79 -0.62
CA CYS A 68 -14.76 11.83 0.07
C CYS A 68 -16.19 11.90 -0.45
N GLY A 69 -16.77 13.10 -0.53
CA GLY A 69 -18.13 13.30 -1.02
C GLY A 69 -18.24 12.99 -2.51
N GLY A 70 -17.30 13.49 -3.33
CA GLY A 70 -17.26 13.18 -4.76
C GLY A 70 -17.09 11.70 -5.04
N PHE A 71 -16.27 10.98 -4.26
CA PHE A 71 -16.13 9.53 -4.39
C PHE A 71 -17.44 8.79 -4.06
N VAL A 72 -18.13 9.17 -2.98
CA VAL A 72 -19.42 8.56 -2.63
C VAL A 72 -20.46 8.82 -3.72
N VAL A 73 -20.57 10.07 -4.20
CA VAL A 73 -21.50 10.43 -5.27
C VAL A 73 -21.18 9.66 -6.55
N TYR A 74 -19.90 9.60 -6.93
CA TYR A 74 -19.48 8.85 -8.13
C TYR A 74 -19.79 7.35 -8.02
N MET A 75 -19.50 6.72 -6.88
CA MET A 75 -19.81 5.30 -6.66
C MET A 75 -21.31 5.01 -6.72
N VAL A 76 -22.11 5.84 -6.05
CA VAL A 76 -23.55 5.62 -5.91
C VAL A 76 -24.32 5.94 -7.19
N PHE A 77 -24.01 7.07 -7.83
CA PHE A 77 -24.81 7.57 -8.95
C PHE A 77 -24.27 7.19 -10.33
N ILE A 78 -22.98 6.84 -10.44
CA ILE A 78 -22.40 6.43 -11.73
C ILE A 78 -22.08 4.95 -11.71
N VAL A 79 -21.25 4.47 -10.79
CA VAL A 79 -20.75 3.09 -10.84
C VAL A 79 -21.84 2.06 -10.56
N TYR A 80 -22.63 2.24 -9.51
CA TYR A 80 -23.69 1.29 -9.16
C TYR A 80 -24.75 1.07 -10.27
N PRO A 81 -25.34 2.11 -10.88
CA PRO A 81 -26.33 1.89 -11.94
C PRO A 81 -25.70 1.27 -13.20
N ILE A 82 -24.50 1.67 -13.59
CA ILE A 82 -23.79 1.05 -14.73
C ILE A 82 -23.52 -0.42 -14.44
N HIS A 83 -23.03 -0.74 -13.24
CA HIS A 83 -22.77 -2.11 -12.84
C HIS A 83 -24.05 -2.96 -12.87
N LYS A 84 -25.19 -2.41 -12.45
CA LYS A 84 -26.48 -3.11 -12.54
C LYS A 84 -26.97 -3.28 -13.98
N ALA A 85 -26.77 -2.27 -14.83
CA ALA A 85 -27.19 -2.33 -16.24
C ALA A 85 -26.38 -3.38 -17.02
N VAL A 86 -25.06 -3.38 -16.85
CA VAL A 86 -24.16 -4.33 -17.52
C VAL A 86 -24.40 -5.77 -17.06
N ASN A 87 -24.70 -5.99 -15.77
CA ASN A 87 -24.99 -7.31 -15.23
C ASN A 87 -26.47 -7.72 -15.31
N SER A 88 -27.27 -7.01 -16.09
CA SER A 88 -28.65 -7.44 -16.35
C SER A 88 -28.67 -8.78 -17.10
N PRO A 89 -29.65 -9.67 -16.85
CA PRO A 89 -29.67 -11.00 -17.46
C PRO A 89 -29.72 -10.94 -19.00
N ALA A 90 -30.36 -9.91 -19.56
CA ALA A 90 -30.41 -9.67 -20.99
C ALA A 90 -29.03 -9.29 -21.58
N ALA A 91 -28.29 -8.39 -20.93
CA ALA A 91 -26.95 -8.00 -21.38
C ALA A 91 -25.95 -9.17 -21.27
N VAL A 92 -26.05 -9.96 -20.20
CA VAL A 92 -25.23 -11.16 -20.03
C VAL A 92 -25.55 -12.22 -21.08
N ALA A 93 -26.83 -12.44 -21.42
CA ALA A 93 -27.22 -13.36 -22.48
C ALA A 93 -26.70 -12.92 -23.86
N ALA A 94 -26.89 -11.64 -24.21
CA ALA A 94 -26.37 -11.07 -25.45
C ALA A 94 -24.84 -11.18 -25.55
N HIS A 95 -24.13 -10.96 -24.44
CA HIS A 95 -22.68 -11.15 -24.41
C HIS A 95 -22.28 -12.60 -24.65
N LYS A 96 -22.96 -13.58 -24.02
CA LYS A 96 -22.70 -15.01 -24.25
C LYS A 96 -22.92 -15.40 -25.71
N GLU A 97 -23.97 -14.89 -26.34
CA GLU A 97 -24.23 -15.13 -27.76
C GLU A 97 -23.13 -14.54 -28.66
N LEU A 98 -22.69 -13.32 -28.35
CA LEU A 98 -21.61 -12.67 -29.09
C LEU A 98 -20.28 -13.43 -28.94
N MET A 99 -19.96 -13.89 -27.73
CA MET A 99 -18.78 -14.74 -27.48
C MET A 99 -18.87 -16.08 -28.21
N ARG A 100 -20.06 -16.69 -28.31
CA ARG A 100 -20.25 -17.94 -29.06
C ARG A 100 -19.98 -17.73 -30.56
N LYS A 101 -20.53 -16.66 -31.15
CA LYS A 101 -20.29 -16.30 -32.56
C LYS A 101 -18.80 -16.02 -32.82
N GLN A 102 -18.16 -15.28 -31.92
CA GLN A 102 -16.74 -14.99 -32.02
C GLN A 102 -15.89 -16.27 -31.92
N ALA A 103 -16.24 -17.20 -31.04
CA ALA A 103 -15.57 -18.50 -30.97
C ALA A 103 -15.75 -19.30 -32.26
N GLU A 104 -16.98 -19.38 -32.78
CA GLU A 104 -17.28 -20.02 -34.07
C GLU A 104 -16.43 -19.42 -35.21
N GLU A 105 -16.38 -18.08 -35.34
CA GLU A 105 -15.53 -17.39 -36.32
C GLU A 105 -14.04 -17.72 -36.16
N HIS A 106 -13.52 -17.73 -34.92
CA HIS A 106 -12.12 -18.09 -34.66
C HIS A 106 -11.80 -19.57 -34.90
N HIS A 107 -12.78 -20.47 -34.89
CA HIS A 107 -12.59 -21.88 -35.24
C HIS A 107 -12.61 -22.13 -36.76
N HIS A 108 -13.07 -21.17 -37.56
CA HIS A 108 -13.11 -21.25 -39.02
C HIS A 108 -11.90 -20.59 -39.72
N HIS A 109 -10.96 -20.05 -38.94
CA HIS A 109 -9.64 -19.59 -39.39
C HIS A 109 -8.55 -20.63 -39.08
#